data_AF-A0A529P229-F1
#
_entry.id   AF-A0A529P229-F1
#
_cell.length_a   1.000
_cell.length_b   1.000
_cell.length_c   1.000
_cell.angle_alpha   90.00
_cell.angle_beta   90.00
_cell.angle_gamma   90.00
#
_symmetry.space_group_name_H-M   'P 1'
#
loop_
_entity.id
_entity.type
_entity.pdbx_description
1 polymer ?
#
loop_
_entity_poly.entity_id
_entity_poly.type
_entity_poly.pdbx_seq_one_letter_code
_entity_poly.pdbx_strand_id
1 'polypeptide(L)' 'MNLSGELRLEAYRRMLRIRRFEEEGSRLFKGGKIPGVFHTSIGQEAAIVGSCLALRDDDAMTGTHRSHGHPIGKG' A
#
# COMPACT_ATOMS: atom_id res chain seq x y z
N MET A 1 -5.60 -8.08 19.65
CA MET A 1 -4.18 -8.23 19.28
C MET A 1 -3.44 -7.02 19.82
N ASN A 2 -2.36 -7.21 20.58
CA ASN A 2 -1.58 -6.11 21.14
C ASN A 2 -0.30 -5.95 20.29
N LEU A 3 -0.19 -4.86 19.53
CA LEU A 3 0.95 -4.61 18.65
C LEU A 3 2.03 -3.85 19.41
N SER A 4 3.30 -4.19 19.21
CA SER A 4 4.42 -3.44 19.78
C SER A 4 4.38 -1.96 19.31
N GLY A 5 5.02 -1.06 20.06
CA GLY A 5 5.14 0.35 19.65
C GLY A 5 5.78 0.50 18.27
N GLU A 6 6.85 -0.26 18.01
CA GLU A 6 7.56 -0.27 16.74
C GLU A 6 6.70 -0.78 15.59
N LEU A 7 5.96 -1.88 15.80
CA LEU A 7 5.09 -2.45 14.77
C LEU A 7 3.93 -1.50 14.42
N ARG A 8 3.39 -0.77 15.41
CA ARG A 8 2.37 0.27 15.15
C ARG A 8 2.92 1.42 14.32
N LEU A 9 4.11 1.90 14.64
CA LEU A 9 4.78 2.96 13.88
C LEU A 9 5.08 2.52 12.45
N GLU A 10 5.54 1.29 12.26
CA GLU A 10 5.82 0.75 10.93
C GLU A 10 4.53 0.55 10.12
N ALA A 11 3.48 0.00 10.73
CA ALA A 11 2.18 -0.11 10.07
C ALA A 11 1.65 1.26 9.63
N TYR A 12 1.70 2.25 10.52
CA TYR A 12 1.30 3.62 10.18
C TYR A 12 2.14 4.21 9.04
N ARG A 13 3.47 4.04 9.10
CA ARG A 13 4.41 4.51 8.07
C ARG A 13 4.08 3.93 6.70
N ARG A 14 3.86 2.61 6.62
CA ARG A 14 3.51 1.94 5.35
C ARG A 14 2.15 2.41 4.83
N MET A 15 1.12 2.50 5.70
CA MET A 15 -0.19 2.99 5.28
C MET A 15 -0.12 4.42 4.75
N LEU A 16 0.59 5.31 5.44
CA LEU A 16 0.76 6.70 5.00
C LEU A 16 1.54 6.78 3.69
N ARG A 17 2.57 5.95 3.50
CA ARG A 17 3.33 5.89 2.25
C ARG A 17 2.46 5.44 1.07
N ILE A 18 1.63 4.42 1.26
CA ILE A 18 0.66 3.97 0.24
C ILE A 18 -0.30 5.13 -0.10
N ARG A 19 -0.89 5.78 0.91
CA ARG A 19 -1.78 6.92 0.71
C ARG A 19 -1.13 8.00 -0.15
N ARG A 20 0.08 8.45 0.22
CA ARG A 20 0.78 9.52 -0.50
C ARG A 20 1.18 9.12 -1.91
N PHE A 21 1.62 7.88 -2.10
CA PHE A 21 1.95 7.36 -3.42
C PHE A 21 0.72 7.41 -4.35
N GLU A 22 -0.44 6.96 -3.86
CA GLU A 22 -1.65 6.92 -4.68
C GLU A 22 -2.30 8.28 -4.88
N GLU A 23 -2.19 9.20 -3.92
CA GLU A 23 -2.61 10.61 -4.09
C GLU A 23 -1.79 11.28 -5.21
N GLU A 24 -0.46 11.12 -5.21
CA GLU A 24 0.38 11.69 -6.27
C GLU A 24 0.18 10.99 -7.61
N GLY A 25 0.07 9.66 -7.62
CA GLY A 25 -0.27 8.92 -8.84
C GLY A 25 -1.62 9.37 -9.42
N SER A 26 -2.63 9.60 -8.57
CA SER A 26 -3.93 10.14 -9.01
C SER A 26 -3.80 11.55 -9.59
N ARG A 27 -2.94 12.40 -9.01
CA ARG A 27 -2.68 13.75 -9.54
C ARG A 27 -2.01 13.68 -10.92
N LEU A 28 -1.00 12.84 -11.08
CA LEU A 28 -0.29 12.62 -12.35
C LEU A 28 -1.20 12.01 -13.41
N PHE A 29 -2.04 11.04 -13.04
CA PHE A 29 -3.04 10.43 -13.90
C PHE A 29 -4.05 11.46 -14.42
N LYS A 30 -4.65 12.27 -13.53
CA LYS A 30 -5.54 13.38 -13.91
C LYS A 30 -4.84 14.42 -14.80
N GLY A 31 -3.53 14.59 -14.64
CA GLY A 31 -2.70 15.46 -15.48
C GLY A 31 -2.26 14.83 -16.81
N GLY A 32 -2.75 13.63 -17.16
CA GLY A 32 -2.42 12.93 -18.39
C GLY A 32 -0.97 12.43 -18.47
N LYS A 33 -0.26 12.36 -17.33
CA LYS A 33 1.14 11.92 -17.26
C LYS A 33 1.29 10.41 -17.10
N ILE A 34 0.22 9.72 -16.69
CA ILE A 34 0.17 8.27 -16.59
C ILE A 34 -0.85 7.76 -17.62
N PRO A 35 -0.44 6.96 -18.61
CA PRO A 35 -1.35 6.40 -19.60
C PRO A 35 -2.20 5.27 -19.00
N GLY A 36 -3.37 5.01 -19.59
CA GLY A 36 -4.21 3.86 -19.27
C GLY A 36 -5.12 4.08 -18.06
N VAL A 37 -5.00 3.22 -17.04
CA VAL A 37 -5.86 3.19 -15.85
C VAL A 37 -5.03 3.21 -14.57
N PHE A 38 -5.49 3.96 -13.57
CA PHE A 38 -4.81 4.10 -12.28
C PHE A 38 -5.78 3.76 -11.13
N HIS A 39 -5.82 2.50 -10.71
CA HIS A 39 -6.76 2.01 -9.70
C HIS A 39 -6.19 2.13 -8.28
N THR A 40 -6.71 3.09 -7.50
CA THR A 40 -6.21 3.35 -6.16
C THR A 40 -6.77 2.41 -5.10
N SER A 41 -5.98 2.01 -4.12
CA SER A 41 -6.39 1.38 -2.87
C SER A 41 -6.65 2.37 -1.73
N ILE A 42 -6.80 3.67 -2.03
CA ILE A 42 -7.07 4.72 -1.04
C ILE A 42 -8.29 4.33 -0.18
N GLY A 43 -8.10 4.25 1.14
CA GLY A 43 -9.10 3.79 2.11
C GLY A 43 -9.02 2.30 2.46
N GLN A 44 -8.17 1.53 1.78
CA GLN A 44 -7.94 0.09 1.99
C GLN A 44 -6.52 -0.21 2.49
N GLU A 45 -5.75 0.80 2.90
CA GLU A 45 -4.33 0.64 3.25
C GLU A 45 -4.13 -0.32 4.42
N ALA A 46 -5.03 -0.33 5.40
CA ALA A 46 -4.95 -1.23 6.54
C ALA A 46 -5.07 -2.71 6.15
N ALA A 47 -5.91 -3.03 5.14
CA ALA A 47 -6.04 -4.40 4.64
C ALA A 47 -4.74 -4.87 3.97
N ILE A 48 -4.11 -4.00 3.20
CA ILE A 48 -2.83 -4.27 2.52
C ILE A 48 -1.70 -4.41 3.54
N VAL A 49 -1.51 -3.40 4.40
CA VAL A 49 -0.39 -3.39 5.35
C VAL A 49 -0.54 -4.47 6.40
N GLY A 50 -1.76 -4.68 6.91
CA GLY A 50 -2.03 -5.72 7.89
C GLY A 50 -1.75 -7.12 7.36
N SER A 51 -2.15 -7.41 6.11
CA SER A 51 -1.83 -8.69 5.47
C SER A 51 -0.33 -8.83 5.20
N CYS A 52 0.33 -7.81 4.68
CA CYS A 52 1.77 -7.87 4.39
C CYS A 52 2.64 -8.04 5.65
N LEU A 53 2.31 -7.36 6.76
CA LEU A 53 3.06 -7.48 8.02
C LEU A 53 2.87 -8.84 8.71
N ALA A 54 1.86 -9.61 8.31
CA ALA A 54 1.63 -10.96 8.81
C ALA A 54 2.38 -12.04 8.01
N LEU A 55 2.97 -11.69 6.86
CA LEU A 55 3.75 -12.59 6.02
C LEU A 55 5.20 -12.68 6.51
N ARG A 56 5.84 -13.83 6.30
CA ARG A 56 7.31 -13.96 6.37
C ARG A 56 7.95 -13.36 5.14
N ASP A 57 9.22 -12.98 5.21
CA ASP A 57 9.92 -12.36 4.08
C ASP A 57 9.97 -13.26 2.83
N ASP A 58 9.96 -14.58 3.01
CA ASP A 58 9.98 -15.58 1.94
C ASP A 58 8.59 -15.96 1.40
N ASP A 59 7.51 -15.46 2.00
CA ASP A 59 6.15 -15.69 1.50
C ASP A 59 5.89 -14.88 0.22
N ALA A 60 5.36 -15.57 -0.79
CA ALA A 60 4.90 -14.96 -2.03
C ALA A 60 3.58 -14.20 -1.83
N MET A 61 3.39 -13.14 -2.62
CA MET A 61 2.17 -12.34 -2.64
C MET A 61 1.81 -11.97 -4.07
N THR A 62 0.52 -12.06 -4.40
CA THR A 62 -0.01 -11.67 -5.70
C THR A 62 -1.04 -10.56 -5.54
N GLY A 63 -1.06 -9.61 -6.46
CA GLY A 63 -2.05 -8.54 -6.50
C GLY A 63 -3.03 -8.67 -7.66
N THR A 64 -4.14 -7.94 -7.59
CA THR A 64 -5.08 -7.75 -8.73
C THR A 64 -4.87 -6.36 -9.37
N HIS A 65 -5.88 -5.78 -10.01
CA HIS A 65 -5.79 -4.46 -10.64
C HIS A 65 -5.63 -3.29 -9.66
N ARG A 66 -5.87 -3.49 -8.35
CA ARG A 66 -5.79 -2.45 -7.28
C ARG A 66 -4.66 -2.76 -6.30
N SER A 67 -3.48 -3.07 -6.81
CA SER A 67 -2.40 -3.66 -6.00
C SER A 67 -1.20 -2.75 -5.76
N HIS A 68 -1.24 -1.46 -6.09
CA HIS A 68 -0.08 -0.56 -5.95
C HIS A 68 0.51 -0.56 -4.53
N GLY A 69 -0.36 -0.66 -3.51
CA GLY A 69 0.09 -0.67 -2.12
C GLY A 69 0.79 -1.95 -1.69
N HIS A 70 0.66 -3.06 -2.42
CA HIS A 70 1.20 -4.36 -2.01
C HIS A 70 2.74 -4.36 -1.96
N PRO A 71 3.48 -3.93 -3.00
CA PRO A 71 4.93 -3.80 -2.92
C PRO A 71 5.39 -2.93 -1.74
N ILE A 72 4.74 -1.78 -1.52
CA ILE A 72 5.05 -0.86 -0.41
C ILE A 72 4.74 -1.51 0.95
N GLY A 73 3.63 -2.26 1.02
CA GLY A 73 3.18 -2.96 2.21
C GLY A 73 4.09 -4.12 2.57
N LYS A 74 4.65 -4.83 1.59
CA LYS A 74 5.57 -5.97 1.77
C LYS A 74 6.95 -5.51 2.25
N GLY A 75 7.48 -4.43 1.66
CA GLY A 75 8.81 -3.91 1.93
C GLY A 75 9.70 -4.12 0.72
#